data_AF-A0A1G1G667-F1
#
_entry.id   AF-A0A1G1G667-F1
#
_cell.length_a   1.000
_cell.length_b   1.000
_cell.length_c   1.000
_cell.angle_alpha   90.00
_cell.angle_beta   90.00
_cell.angle_gamma   90.00
#
_symmetry.space_group_name_H-M   'P 1'
#
loop_
_entity.id
_entity.type
_entity.pdbx_description
1 polymer ?
#
loop_
_entity_poly.entity_id
_entity_poly.type
_entity_poly.pdbx_seq_one_letter_code
_entity_poly.pdbx_strand_id
1 'polypeptide(L)'
;MARAKTGGQICYSIEYSWRKGEHPKQGSFNPDFFIKTGNDILVIEIKDDRAYDGTAGDENQKKLEYAKAHFNRLNELQKEQKYYFKFLSPISYDLFFKSLRERTYGDFKSELEARLEG
;
A
#
# COMPACT_ATOMS: atom_id res chain seq x y z
N MET A 1 15.97 21.63 34.88
CA MET A 1 15.46 21.93 33.53
C MET A 1 15.37 20.62 32.75
N ALA A 2 14.17 20.09 32.55
CA ALA A 2 13.96 18.92 31.69
C ALA A 2 13.66 19.41 30.27
N ARG A 3 14.49 19.04 29.29
CA ARG A 3 14.18 19.23 27.88
C ARG A 3 13.08 18.25 27.50
N ALA A 4 11.89 18.75 27.19
CA ALA A 4 10.90 17.99 26.44
C ALA A 4 11.50 17.64 25.08
N LYS A 5 11.66 16.36 24.76
CA LYS A 5 11.89 15.93 23.38
C LYS A 5 10.57 16.15 22.63
N THR A 6 10.59 17.12 21.73
CA THR A 6 9.52 17.41 20.76
C THR A 6 9.08 16.14 20.03
N GLY A 7 7.76 16.01 19.83
CA GLY A 7 7.06 14.78 19.44
C GLY A 7 7.62 14.13 18.17
N GLY A 8 7.86 12.82 18.25
CA GLY A 8 8.20 12.00 17.10
C GLY A 8 7.03 11.97 16.13
N GLN A 9 7.34 12.18 14.85
CA GLN A 9 6.40 11.96 13.76
C GLN A 9 5.96 10.49 13.82
N ILE A 10 4.67 10.25 14.09
CA ILE A 10 4.10 8.90 14.10
C ILE A 10 4.01 8.46 12.64
N CYS A 11 5.02 7.73 12.17
CA CYS A 11 5.00 7.09 10.85
C CYS A 11 4.35 5.71 10.99
N TYR A 12 3.36 5.41 10.15
CA TYR A 12 2.90 4.03 9.99
C TYR A 12 3.95 3.27 9.18
N SER A 13 4.24 2.02 9.52
CA SER A 13 5.35 1.27 8.92
C SER A 13 4.94 -0.16 8.63
N ILE A 14 5.01 -0.55 7.36
CA ILE A 14 4.84 -1.92 6.89
C ILE A 14 6.21 -2.48 6.56
N GLU A 15 6.61 -3.54 7.26
CA GLU A 15 7.88 -4.23 7.01
C GLU A 15 7.75 -5.16 5.79
N TYR A 16 8.79 -5.23 4.97
CA TYR A 16 8.88 -6.12 3.83
C TYR A 16 10.31 -6.63 3.62
N SER A 17 10.43 -7.75 2.90
CA SER A 17 11.73 -8.27 2.48
C SER A 17 11.74 -8.58 0.98
N TRP A 18 12.87 -8.33 0.33
CA TRP A 18 13.05 -8.57 -1.10
C TRP A 18 14.51 -8.93 -1.40
N ARG A 19 14.82 -9.46 -2.60
CA ARG A 19 16.18 -9.87 -2.97
C ARG A 19 16.68 -9.06 -4.16
N LYS A 20 17.90 -8.54 -4.05
CA LYS A 20 18.66 -7.98 -5.18
C LYS A 20 19.99 -8.73 -5.25
N GLY A 21 20.07 -9.77 -6.09
CA GLY A 21 21.21 -10.69 -6.10
C GLY A 21 21.16 -11.69 -4.92
N GLU A 22 22.33 -12.08 -4.39
CA GLU A 22 22.43 -13.16 -3.38
C GLU A 22 22.00 -12.76 -1.97
N HIS A 23 22.00 -11.45 -1.65
CA HIS A 23 21.68 -10.98 -0.30
C HIS A 23 20.24 -10.45 -0.19
N PRO A 24 19.42 -10.96 0.75
CA PRO A 24 18.11 -10.39 1.05
C PRO A 24 18.25 -9.00 1.66
N LYS A 25 17.37 -8.09 1.24
CA LYS A 25 17.19 -6.76 1.82
C LYS A 25 15.89 -6.73 2.60
N GLN A 26 15.96 -6.20 3.81
CA GLN A 26 14.79 -5.83 4.61
C GLN A 26 14.56 -4.33 4.48
N GLY A 27 13.30 -3.93 4.43
CA GLY A 27 12.91 -2.53 4.40
C GLY A 27 11.57 -2.33 5.09
N SER A 28 11.19 -1.07 5.23
CA SER A 28 9.83 -0.70 5.60
C SER A 28 9.35 0.47 4.75
N PHE A 29 8.05 0.60 4.62
CA PHE A 29 7.44 1.75 3.96
C PHE A 29 6.19 2.23 4.70
N ASN A 30 5.89 3.51 4.51
CA ASN A 30 4.68 4.16 5.01
C ASN A 30 3.78 4.44 3.81
N PRO A 31 2.50 4.02 3.83
CA PRO A 31 1.52 4.44 2.84
C PRO A 31 1.45 5.97 2.74
N ASP A 32 1.21 6.48 1.54
CA ASP A 32 1.12 7.93 1.33
C ASP A 32 -0.09 8.54 2.03
N PHE A 33 -1.26 7.89 1.92
CA PHE A 33 -2.47 8.36 2.59
C PHE A 33 -3.54 7.28 2.78
N PHE A 34 -4.55 7.63 3.57
CA PHE A 34 -5.72 6.81 3.84
C PHE A 34 -6.98 7.53 3.36
N ILE A 35 -7.95 6.78 2.82
CA ILE A 35 -9.30 7.27 2.51
C ILE A 35 -10.29 6.49 3.37
N LYS A 36 -11.07 7.20 4.19
CA LYS A 36 -12.19 6.59 4.94
C LYS A 36 -13.48 6.73 4.14
N THR A 37 -14.18 5.63 3.93
CA THR A 37 -15.50 5.60 3.26
C THR A 37 -16.44 4.64 3.99
N GLY A 38 -17.42 5.19 4.70
CA GLY A 38 -18.26 4.40 5.60
C GLY A 38 -17.43 3.70 6.67
N ASN A 39 -17.46 2.36 6.66
CA ASN A 39 -16.72 1.50 7.58
C ASN A 39 -15.40 0.96 7.00
N ASP A 40 -15.07 1.37 5.77
CA ASP A 40 -13.89 0.90 5.07
C ASP A 40 -12.79 1.97 5.11
N ILE A 41 -11.54 1.49 5.14
CA ILE A 41 -10.34 2.30 5.05
C ILE A 41 -9.53 1.80 3.86
N LEU A 42 -9.40 2.64 2.83
CA LEU A 42 -8.48 2.38 1.73
C LEU A 42 -7.10 2.92 2.11
N VAL A 43 -6.09 2.09 1.96
CA VAL A 43 -4.69 2.41 2.24
C VAL A 43 -3.98 2.56 0.90
N ILE A 44 -3.53 3.78 0.61
CA ILE A 44 -3.06 4.14 -0.73
C ILE A 44 -1.55 4.40 -0.71
N GLU A 45 -0.86 3.76 -1.64
CA GLU A 45 0.51 4.07 -2.02
C GLU A 45 0.50 4.54 -3.49
N ILE A 46 1.06 5.71 -3.75
CA ILE A 46 1.23 6.29 -5.07
C ILE A 46 2.57 5.88 -5.66
N LYS A 47 2.54 5.59 -6.95
CA LYS A 47 3.72 5.24 -7.76
C LYS A 47 3.65 5.93 -9.11
N ASP A 48 4.81 6.00 -9.78
CA ASP A 48 4.87 6.34 -11.20
C ASP A 48 4.29 5.21 -12.05
N ASP A 49 3.79 5.55 -13.24
CA ASP A 49 3.22 4.55 -14.15
C ASP A 49 4.22 3.45 -14.51
N ARG A 50 5.53 3.70 -14.49
CA ARG A 50 6.60 2.74 -14.80
C ARG A 50 7.16 2.01 -13.58
N ALA A 51 6.51 2.09 -12.42
CA ALA A 51 6.99 1.47 -11.19
C ALA A 51 6.99 -0.07 -11.20
N TYR A 52 6.61 -0.70 -12.30
CA TYR A 52 6.74 -2.13 -12.55
C TYR A 52 8.04 -2.51 -13.30
N ASP A 53 8.82 -1.53 -13.77
CA ASP A 53 10.01 -1.80 -14.59
C ASP A 53 11.25 -2.16 -13.77
N GLY A 54 11.99 -3.16 -14.25
CA GLY A 54 13.31 -3.56 -13.73
C GLY A 54 13.31 -3.88 -12.24
N THR A 55 14.44 -3.58 -11.57
CA THR A 55 14.59 -3.87 -10.13
C THR A 55 13.58 -3.13 -9.24
N ALA A 56 13.07 -1.97 -9.69
CA ALA A 56 12.03 -1.26 -8.97
C ALA A 56 10.72 -2.06 -8.97
N GLY A 57 10.39 -2.71 -10.09
CA GLY A 57 9.29 -3.66 -10.20
C GLY A 57 9.41 -4.81 -9.21
N ASP A 58 10.57 -5.47 -9.14
CA ASP A 58 10.82 -6.59 -8.20
C ASP A 58 10.58 -6.18 -6.74
N GLU A 59 11.06 -5.00 -6.35
CA GLU A 59 10.86 -4.46 -5.01
C GLU A 59 9.38 -4.11 -4.76
N ASN A 60 8.72 -3.45 -5.72
CA ASN A 60 7.33 -3.03 -5.62
C ASN A 60 6.37 -4.23 -5.59
N GLN A 61 6.68 -5.31 -6.30
CA GLN A 61 5.94 -6.56 -6.21
C GLN A 61 5.95 -7.10 -4.77
N LYS A 62 7.11 -7.10 -4.11
CA LYS A 62 7.21 -7.53 -2.71
C LYS A 62 6.54 -6.58 -1.74
N LYS A 63 6.62 -5.27 -1.95
CA LYS A 63 5.84 -4.30 -1.16
C LYS A 63 4.34 -4.55 -1.27
N LEU A 64 3.83 -4.78 -2.48
CA LEU A 64 2.43 -5.06 -2.74
C LEU A 64 1.97 -6.35 -2.02
N GLU A 65 2.74 -7.43 -2.16
CA GLU A 65 2.48 -8.72 -1.50
C GLU A 65 2.41 -8.57 0.03
N TYR A 66 3.44 -7.96 0.63
CA TYR A 66 3.54 -7.83 2.08
C TYR A 66 2.48 -6.90 2.67
N ALA A 67 2.15 -5.80 1.99
CA ALA A 67 1.11 -4.90 2.47
C ALA A 67 -0.29 -5.52 2.36
N LYS A 68 -0.59 -6.22 1.26
CA LYS A 68 -1.84 -6.99 1.15
C LYS A 68 -1.95 -8.02 2.28
N ALA A 69 -0.88 -8.78 2.53
CA ALA A 69 -0.85 -9.74 3.64
C ALA A 69 -1.04 -9.07 5.01
N HIS A 70 -0.38 -7.93 5.24
CA HIS A 70 -0.50 -7.15 6.48
C HIS A 70 -1.95 -6.74 6.76
N PHE A 71 -2.61 -6.10 5.79
CA PHE A 71 -3.99 -5.61 5.99
C PHE A 71 -5.03 -6.73 5.99
N ASN A 72 -4.80 -7.82 5.26
CA ASN A 72 -5.64 -9.02 5.37
C ASN A 72 -5.59 -9.59 6.79
N ARG A 73 -4.39 -9.72 7.37
CA ARG A 73 -4.24 -10.15 8.77
C ARG A 73 -4.91 -9.17 9.74
N LEU A 74 -4.79 -7.86 9.51
CA LEU A 74 -5.47 -6.87 10.35
C LEU A 74 -7.00 -7.02 10.27
N ASN A 75 -7.56 -7.32 9.10
CA ASN A 75 -8.99 -7.58 8.92
C ASN A 75 -9.46 -8.88 9.60
N GLU A 76 -8.57 -9.83 9.87
CA GLU A 76 -8.89 -11.05 10.62
C GLU A 76 -8.88 -10.80 12.13
N LEU A 77 -7.97 -9.93 12.60
CA LEU A 77 -7.75 -9.66 14.02
C LEU A 77 -8.78 -8.69 14.62
N GLN A 78 -9.45 -7.87 13.80
CA GLN A 78 -10.49 -6.95 14.24
C GLN A 78 -11.63 -6.85 13.21
N LYS A 79 -12.79 -6.36 13.66
CA LYS A 79 -14.01 -6.23 12.83
C LYS A 79 -14.59 -4.81 12.78
N GLU A 80 -13.92 -3.84 13.39
CA GLU A 80 -14.37 -2.46 13.48
C GLU A 80 -14.29 -1.74 12.14
N GLN A 81 -13.23 -1.95 11.37
CA GLN A 81 -13.04 -1.36 10.04
C GLN A 81 -12.51 -2.41 9.08
N LYS A 82 -12.82 -2.28 7.79
CA LYS A 82 -12.25 -3.14 6.75
C LYS A 82 -11.21 -2.39 5.93
N TYR A 83 -10.00 -2.91 5.89
CA TYR A 83 -8.86 -2.30 5.24
C TYR A 83 -8.66 -2.86 3.84
N TYR A 84 -8.42 -1.98 2.88
CA TYR A 84 -8.13 -2.33 1.48
C TYR A 84 -6.86 -1.62 1.03
N PHE A 85 -5.78 -2.37 0.83
CA PHE A 85 -4.54 -1.81 0.30
C PHE A 85 -4.60 -1.70 -1.23
N LYS A 86 -4.19 -0.55 -1.79
CA LYS A 86 -4.12 -0.31 -3.23
C LYS A 86 -2.85 0.45 -3.60
N PHE A 87 -2.15 -0.06 -4.60
CA PHE A 87 -1.18 0.74 -5.36
C PHE A 87 -1.91 1.52 -6.45
N LEU A 88 -1.63 2.81 -6.58
CA LEU A 88 -2.14 3.64 -7.66
C LEU A 88 -1.00 4.36 -8.39
N SER A 89 -1.17 4.51 -9.70
CA SER A 89 -0.38 5.40 -10.53
C SER A 89 -1.32 6.25 -11.39
N PRO A 90 -0.85 7.35 -12.01
CA PRO A 90 -1.69 8.24 -12.80
C PRO A 90 -2.62 7.54 -13.79
N ILE A 91 -2.17 6.47 -14.46
CA ILE A 91 -2.97 5.72 -15.44
C ILE A 91 -4.26 5.11 -14.86
N SER A 92 -4.33 4.88 -13.54
CA SER A 92 -5.45 4.24 -12.87
C SER A 92 -6.37 5.21 -12.11
N TYR A 93 -6.06 6.51 -12.08
CA TYR A 93 -6.81 7.48 -11.25
C TYR A 93 -8.28 7.56 -11.63
N ASP A 94 -8.62 7.71 -12.91
CA ASP A 94 -10.00 7.84 -13.34
C ASP A 94 -10.86 6.61 -12.97
N LEU A 95 -10.32 5.42 -13.19
CA LEU A 95 -10.99 4.15 -12.86
C LEU A 95 -11.07 3.94 -11.34
N PHE A 96 -10.04 4.34 -10.59
CA PHE A 96 -10.06 4.28 -9.13
C PHE A 96 -11.13 5.20 -8.54
N PHE A 97 -11.19 6.46 -8.98
CA PHE A 97 -12.21 7.39 -8.48
C PHE A 97 -13.62 7.01 -8.94
N LYS A 98 -13.77 6.35 -10.10
CA LYS A 98 -15.03 5.71 -10.48
C LYS A 98 -15.42 4.61 -9.50
N SER A 99 -14.51 3.68 -9.19
CA SER A 99 -14.80 2.60 -8.23
C SER A 99 -15.06 3.12 -6.81
N LEU A 100 -14.42 4.22 -6.43
CA LEU A 100 -14.69 4.92 -5.16
C LEU A 100 -16.12 5.45 -5.09
N ARG A 101 -16.59 6.13 -6.15
CA ARG A 101 -17.97 6.65 -6.24
C ARG A 101 -19.01 5.52 -6.28
N GLU A 102 -18.72 4.45 -7.01
CA GLU A 102 -19.61 3.29 -7.18
C GLU A 102 -19.52 2.29 -6.02
N ARG A 103 -18.63 2.51 -5.06
CA ARG A 103 -18.33 1.60 -3.93
C ARG A 103 -17.91 0.18 -4.36
N THR A 104 -17.23 0.08 -5.49
CA THR A 104 -16.67 -1.17 -6.04
C THR A 104 -15.15 -1.28 -5.82
N TYR A 105 -14.57 -0.39 -5.02
CA TYR A 105 -13.12 -0.32 -4.73
C TYR A 105 -12.54 -1.56 -4.06
N GLY A 106 -13.36 -2.41 -3.43
CA GLY A 106 -12.90 -3.68 -2.84
C GLY A 106 -12.23 -4.56 -3.89
N ASP A 107 -12.91 -4.73 -5.03
CA ASP A 107 -12.49 -5.58 -6.15
C ASP A 107 -11.65 -4.83 -7.19
N PHE A 108 -11.55 -3.51 -7.06
CA PHE A 108 -10.72 -2.69 -7.95
C PHE A 108 -9.26 -3.15 -7.89
N LYS A 109 -8.67 -3.39 -9.05
CA LYS A 109 -7.24 -3.68 -9.21
C LYS A 109 -6.68 -2.66 -10.19
N SER A 110 -5.65 -1.92 -9.78
CA SER A 110 -5.03 -0.93 -10.66
C SER A 110 -4.23 -1.60 -11.76
N GLU A 111 -3.96 -0.85 -12.83
CA GLU A 111 -3.10 -1.31 -13.92
C GLU A 111 -1.70 -1.68 -13.40
N LEU A 112 -1.16 -0.88 -12.46
CA LEU A 112 0.14 -1.16 -11.85
C LEU A 112 0.10 -2.46 -11.03
N GLU A 113 -0.95 -2.69 -10.23
CA GLU A 113 -1.12 -3.94 -9.50
C GLU A 113 -1.24 -5.13 -10.47
N ALA A 114 -1.94 -4.99 -11.58
CA ALA A 114 -2.03 -6.02 -12.61
C ALA A 114 -0.67 -6.38 -13.21
N ARG A 115 0.15 -5.37 -13.52
CA ARG A 115 1.50 -5.59 -14.06
C ARG A 115 2.46 -6.21 -13.06
N LEU A 116 2.36 -5.84 -11.78
CA LEU A 116 3.21 -6.39 -10.72
C LEU A 116 2.82 -7.82 -10.32
N GLU A 117 1.54 -8.18 -10.47
CA GLU A 117 1.04 -9.51 -10.06
C GLU A 117 1.19 -10.58 -11.14
N GLY A 118 1.33 -10.18 -12.42
CA GLY A 118 1.72 -11.07 -13.53
C GLY A 118 0.88 -12.33 -13.67
#